data_AF-A0AAJ0IYK4-F1
#
_entry.id   AF-A0AAJ0IYK4-F1
#
_cell.length_a   1.000
_cell.length_b   1.000
_cell.length_c   1.000
_cell.angle_alpha   90.00
_cell.angle_beta   90.00
_cell.angle_gamma   90.00
#
_symmetry.space_group_name_H-M   'P 1'
#
loop_
_entity.id
_entity.type
_entity.pdbx_description
1 polymer ?
#
loop_
_entity_poly.entity_id
_entity_poly.type
_entity_poly.pdbx_seq_one_letter_code
_entity_poly.pdbx_strand_id
1 'polypeptide(L)' 'MVVAPGVSAPNPRGVSLEVLEALLDLVMASGKVRVVDVAELCPPLDPDQATARVAARLIHRMVSAQAQ' A
#
# COMPACT_ATOMS: atom_id res chain seq x y z
N MET A 1 -2.08 11.75 12.54
CA MET A 1 -0.99 10.76 12.38
C MET A 1 -0.79 10.53 10.89
N VAL A 2 0.45 10.64 10.38
CA VAL A 2 0.74 10.45 8.94
C VAL A 2 0.73 8.96 8.61
N VAL A 3 0.14 8.57 7.48
CA VAL A 3 -0.08 7.15 7.11
C VAL A 3 1.19 6.47 6.58
N ALA A 4 1.96 7.17 5.75
CA ALA A 4 3.15 6.64 5.08
C ALA A 4 4.29 7.68 5.12
N PRO A 5 4.91 7.93 6.28
CA PRO A 5 5.96 8.95 6.43
C PRO A 5 7.31 8.56 5.80
N GLY A 6 7.58 7.26 5.64
CA GLY A 6 8.83 6.67 5.20
C GLY A 6 9.02 6.66 3.68
N VAL A 7 8.96 7.84 3.08
CA VAL A 7 9.15 8.07 1.64
C VAL A 7 10.10 9.26 1.42
N SER A 8 10.71 9.32 0.23
CA SER A 8 11.62 10.40 -0.16
C SER A 8 10.90 11.77 -0.33
N ALA A 9 9.61 11.76 -0.66
CA ALA A 9 8.80 12.95 -0.92
C ALA A 9 7.39 12.83 -0.30
N PRO A 10 7.21 13.12 1.01
CA PRO A 10 5.91 13.03 1.67
C PRO A 10 4.94 14.12 1.20
N ASN A 11 3.66 13.77 1.06
CA ASN A 11 2.60 14.70 0.62
C ASN A 11 1.45 14.78 1.66
N PRO A 12 1.14 15.97 2.20
CA PRO A 12 0.06 16.15 3.18
C PRO A 12 -1.36 15.92 2.61
N ARG A 13 -1.53 15.94 1.28
CA ARG A 13 -2.78 15.62 0.57
C ARG A 13 -2.70 14.28 -0.15
N GLY A 14 -2.12 13.29 0.51
CA GLY A 14 -2.08 11.90 0.01
C GLY A 14 -3.46 11.24 -0.04
N VAL A 15 -3.49 9.99 -0.51
CA VAL A 15 -4.70 9.16 -0.59
C VAL A 15 -4.93 8.46 0.76
N SER A 16 -6.18 8.40 1.22
CA SER A 16 -6.53 7.63 2.43
C SER A 16 -6.46 6.12 2.16
N LEU A 17 -6.20 5.34 3.20
CA LEU A 17 -6.15 3.88 3.07
C LEU A 17 -7.50 3.29 2.65
N GLU A 18 -8.61 3.87 3.11
CA GLU A 18 -9.96 3.44 2.72
C GLU A 18 -10.18 3.52 1.21
N VAL A 19 -9.82 4.66 0.59
CA VAL A 19 -9.94 4.84 -0.85
C VAL A 19 -9.00 3.91 -1.60
N LEU A 20 -7.74 3.82 -1.15
CA LEU A 20 -6.74 2.97 -1.80
C LEU A 20 -7.16 1.49 -1.75
N GLU A 21 -7.62 1.02 -0.60
CA GLU A 21 -8.04 -0.37 -0.40
C GLU A 21 -9.26 -0.74 -1.26
N ALA A 22 -10.26 0.14 -1.37
CA ALA A 22 -11.40 -0.09 -2.24
C ALA A 22 -11.01 -0.18 -3.73
N LEU A 23 -10.06 0.65 -4.16
CA LEU A 23 -9.52 0.60 -5.53
C LEU A 23 -8.73 -0.68 -5.77
N LEU A 24 -7.90 -1.10 -4.81
CA LEU A 24 -7.15 -2.36 -4.90
C LEU A 24 -8.09 -3.55 -5.01
N ASP A 25 -9.14 -3.62 -4.19
CA ASP A 25 -10.12 -4.72 -4.26
C ASP A 25 -10.78 -4.79 -5.64
N LEU A 26 -11.20 -3.66 -6.20
CA LEU A 26 -11.79 -3.58 -7.54
C LEU A 26 -10.81 -4.05 -8.62
N VAL A 27 -9.56 -3.62 -8.54
CA VAL A 27 -8.51 -3.99 -9.49
C VAL A 27 -8.18 -5.48 -9.39
N MET A 28 -8.04 -6.03 -8.18
CA MET A 28 -7.76 -7.44 -7.96
C MET A 28 -8.93 -8.33 -8.39
N ALA A 29 -10.17 -7.94 -8.10
CA ALA A 29 -11.39 -8.66 -8.49
C ALA A 29 -11.58 -8.75 -10.01
N SER A 30 -10.90 -7.90 -10.79
CA SER A 30 -10.93 -7.98 -12.25
C SER A 30 -10.34 -9.28 -12.82
N GLY A 31 -9.52 -9.99 -12.05
CA GLY A 31 -8.80 -11.20 -12.49
C GLY A 31 -7.74 -10.95 -13.58
N LYS A 32 -7.44 -9.68 -13.90
CA LYS A 32 -6.51 -9.30 -14.97
C LYS A 32 -5.11 -8.95 -14.48
N VAL A 33 -4.93 -8.79 -13.17
CA VAL A 33 -3.65 -8.41 -12.56
C VAL A 33 -2.65 -9.55 -12.69
N ARG A 34 -1.49 -9.27 -13.26
CA ARG A 34 -0.38 -10.24 -13.40
C ARG A 34 0.82 -9.91 -12.53
N VAL A 35 1.04 -8.62 -12.28
CA VAL A 35 2.18 -8.10 -11.53
C VAL A 35 1.69 -6.91 -10.71
N VAL A 36 2.19 -6.81 -9.49
CA VAL A 36 2.06 -5.65 -8.62
C VAL A 36 3.46 -5.27 -8.16
N ASP A 37 3.77 -3.98 -8.18
CA ASP A 37 5.03 -3.43 -7.68
C ASP A 37 4.76 -2.43 -6.54
N VAL A 38 5.64 -2.43 -5.54
CA VAL A 38 5.59 -1.53 -4.39
C VAL A 38 6.94 -0.82 -4.28
N ALA A 39 6.94 0.46 -4.63
CA ALA A 39 8.14 1.29 -4.72
C ALA A 39 8.15 2.42 -3.68
N GLU A 40 9.24 3.19 -3.66
CA GLU A 40 9.41 4.44 -2.88
C GLU A 40 9.44 4.31 -1.34
N LEU A 41 9.38 3.10 -0.79
CA LEU A 41 9.69 2.89 0.63
C LEU A 41 11.15 3.28 0.91
N CYS A 42 11.35 4.18 1.87
CA CYS A 42 12.67 4.63 2.31
C CYS A 42 12.90 4.24 3.78
N PRO A 43 13.52 3.08 4.07
CA PRO A 43 13.71 2.60 5.45
C PRO A 43 14.41 3.59 6.39
N PRO A 44 15.44 4.36 5.97
CA PRO A 44 16.04 5.39 6.82
C PRO A 44 15.09 6.51 7.25
N LEU A 45 13.97 6.71 6.54
CA LEU A 45 12.96 7.73 6.82
C LEU A 45 11.68 7.16 7.41
N ASP A 46 11.61 5.85 7.70
CA ASP A 46 10.38 5.17 8.12
C ASP A 46 10.34 4.91 9.65
N PRO A 47 9.90 5.89 10.47
CA PRO A 47 9.85 5.72 11.91
C PRO A 47 8.96 4.54 12.28
N ASP A 48 9.47 3.71 13.17
CA ASP A 48 8.85 2.48 13.61
C ASP A 48 8.41 1.57 12.46
N GLN A 49 8.98 1.64 11.25
CA GLN A 49 8.51 0.87 10.08
C GLN A 49 7.03 1.13 9.72
N ALA A 50 6.51 2.33 9.98
CA ALA A 50 5.09 2.64 9.78
C ALA A 50 4.64 2.41 8.33
N THR A 51 5.43 2.86 7.37
CA THR A 51 5.18 2.74 5.93
C THR A 51 5.37 1.31 5.46
N ALA A 52 6.42 0.63 5.92
CA ALA A 52 6.67 -0.77 5.60
C ALA A 52 5.51 -1.67 6.09
N ARG A 53 4.95 -1.43 7.28
CA ARG A 53 3.77 -2.15 7.76
C ARG A 53 2.53 -1.89 6.91
N VAL A 54 2.32 -0.65 6.47
CA VAL A 54 1.22 -0.32 5.54
C VAL A 54 1.40 -1.07 4.22
N ALA A 55 2.60 -1.01 3.61
CA ALA A 55 2.92 -1.73 2.39
C ALA A 55 2.69 -3.26 2.55
N ALA A 56 3.20 -3.86 3.62
CA ALA A 56 3.02 -5.29 3.90
C ALA A 56 1.53 -5.66 4.05
N ARG A 57 0.73 -4.84 4.72
CA ARG A 57 -0.73 -5.06 4.85
C ARG A 57 -1.43 -5.01 3.49
N LEU A 58 -1.10 -4.04 2.64
CA LEU A 58 -1.69 -3.91 1.31
C LEU A 58 -1.30 -5.08 0.41
N ILE A 59 -0.01 -5.49 0.43
CA ILE A 59 0.46 -6.69 -0.28
C ILE A 59 -0.33 -7.91 0.19
N HIS A 60 -0.43 -8.13 1.50
CA HIS A 60 -1.17 -9.24 2.07
C HIS A 60 -2.64 -9.25 1.61
N ARG A 61 -3.31 -8.10 1.63
CA ARG A 61 -4.70 -7.97 1.14
C ARG A 61 -4.83 -8.41 -0.31
N MET A 62 -3.96 -7.90 -1.19
CA MET A 62 -4.03 -8.21 -2.63
C MET A 62 -3.79 -9.70 -2.91
N VAL A 63 -2.85 -10.35 -2.21
CA VAL A 63 -2.56 -11.77 -2.42
C VAL A 63 -3.59 -12.69 -1.75
N SER A 64 -4.15 -12.29 -0.61
CA SER A 64 -5.16 -13.07 0.12
C SER A 64 -6.55 -12.98 -0.53
N ALA A 65 -6.86 -11.88 -1.22
CA ALA A 65 -8.10 -11.74 -1.99
C ALA A 65 -8.22 -12.74 -3.16
N GLN A 66 -7.12 -13.40 -3.54
CA GLN A 66 -7.09 -14.42 -4.60
C GLN A 66 -7.37 -15.85 -4.08
N ALA A 67 -7.54 -16.04 -2.77
CA ALA A 67 -7.63 -17.36 -2.12
C ALA A 67 -9.07 -17.84 -1.84
N GLN A 68 -10.07 -17.36 -2.60
CA GLN A 68 -11.47 -17.82 -2.51
C GLN A 68 -12.01 -18.21 -3.89
#